data_AF-A0A958GF84-F1
#
_entry.id   AF-A0A958GF84-F1
#
_cell.length_a   1.000
_cell.length_b   1.000
_cell.length_c   1.000
_cell.angle_alpha   90.00
_cell.angle_beta   90.00
_cell.angle_gamma   90.00
#
_symmetry.space_group_name_H-M   'P 1'
#
loop_
_entity.id
_entity.type
_entity.pdbx_description
1 polymer ?
#
loop_
_entity_poly.entity_id
_entity_poly.type
_entity_poly.pdbx_seq_one_letter_code
_entity_poly.pdbx_strand_id
1 'polypeptide(L)'
;MRYDLIPDPIRSSNSLFDVEQVINERNLALDKISRLESWAKIRRNLELLPMPKTGLEIRELEDDYIKIGTEADLTHEQHLLLIEILRSLIPWRVGPYNLFGHKIETEWNSYYKWSRIKPYLG
;
A
#
# COMPACT_ATOMS: atom_id res chain seq x y z
N MET A 1 -1.95 30.23 27.52
CA MET A 1 -2.36 30.04 26.12
C MET A 1 -2.86 28.61 26.02
N ARG A 2 -4.18 28.40 26.04
CA ARG A 2 -4.78 27.05 26.05
C ARG A 2 -4.71 26.50 24.62
N TYR A 3 -4.08 25.36 24.43
CA TYR A 3 -4.27 24.56 23.22
C TYR A 3 -5.65 23.94 23.35
N ASP A 4 -6.61 24.44 22.59
CA ASP A 4 -7.91 23.78 22.46
C ASP A 4 -7.65 22.41 21.83
N LEU A 5 -7.91 21.38 22.62
CA LEU A 5 -7.77 19.99 22.24
C LEU A 5 -8.71 19.73 21.06
N ILE A 6 -8.15 19.40 19.90
CA ILE A 6 -8.90 18.75 18.82
C ILE A 6 -9.53 17.50 19.44
N PRO A 7 -10.87 17.32 19.36
CA PRO A 7 -11.52 16.22 20.05
C PRO A 7 -10.97 14.88 19.54
N ASP A 8 -10.44 14.08 20.47
CA ASP A 8 -9.93 12.73 20.23
C ASP A 8 -11.08 11.80 19.82
N PRO A 9 -11.13 11.28 18.58
CA PRO A 9 -12.27 10.51 18.08
C PRO A 9 -12.30 9.06 18.59
N ILE A 10 -11.33 8.65 19.43
CA ILE A 10 -11.00 7.23 19.60
C ILE A 10 -11.62 6.60 20.86
N ARG A 11 -12.25 7.37 21.76
CA ARG A 11 -12.63 6.82 23.08
C ARG A 11 -14.10 7.01 23.43
N SER A 12 -14.98 6.30 22.73
CA SER A 12 -16.22 5.84 23.35
C SER A 12 -16.69 4.51 22.76
N SER A 13 -16.86 3.54 23.64
CA SER A 13 -17.67 2.34 23.43
C SER A 13 -19.08 2.76 22.98
N ASN A 14 -19.54 2.26 21.83
CA ASN A 14 -20.81 2.54 21.11
C ASN A 14 -20.77 3.50 19.90
N SER A 15 -19.68 3.52 19.13
CA SER A 15 -19.70 4.17 17.81
C SER A 15 -19.44 3.15 16.71
N LEU A 16 -20.50 2.57 16.16
CA LEU A 16 -20.48 2.21 14.74
C LEU A 16 -20.43 3.55 13.98
N PHE A 17 -19.22 4.11 13.86
CA PHE A 17 -18.93 4.88 12.65
C PHE A 17 -19.27 3.94 11.51
N ASP A 18 -20.27 4.30 10.70
CA ASP A 18 -20.59 3.55 9.52
C ASP A 18 -19.39 3.69 8.56
N VAL A 19 -18.48 2.71 8.64
CA VAL A 19 -17.27 2.66 7.83
C VAL A 19 -17.65 2.65 6.35
N GLU A 20 -18.79 2.06 5.98
CA GLU A 20 -19.30 2.10 4.62
C GLU A 20 -19.67 3.53 4.22
N GLN A 21 -20.33 4.28 5.09
CA GLN A 21 -20.64 5.70 4.85
C GLN A 21 -19.36 6.50 4.61
N VAL A 22 -18.34 6.36 5.46
CA VAL A 22 -17.06 7.08 5.31
C VAL A 22 -16.33 6.69 4.03
N ILE A 23 -16.33 5.40 3.68
CA ILE A 23 -15.75 4.91 2.41
C ILE A 23 -16.49 5.54 1.22
N ASN A 24 -17.82 5.57 1.25
CA ASN A 24 -18.64 6.12 0.17
C ASN A 24 -18.42 7.62 -0.02
N GLU A 25 -18.40 8.39 1.08
CA GLU A 25 -18.11 9.83 1.05
C GLU A 25 -16.71 10.11 0.49
N ARG A 26 -15.71 9.34 0.93
CA ARG A 26 -14.34 9.44 0.42
C ARG A 26 -14.27 9.09 -1.07
N ASN A 27 -14.93 8.03 -1.52
CA ASN A 27 -14.94 7.64 -2.94
C ASN A 27 -15.59 8.72 -3.80
N LEU A 28 -16.68 9.34 -3.35
CA LEU A 28 -17.31 10.46 -4.06
C LEU A 28 -16.38 11.68 -4.15
N ALA A 29 -15.65 12.00 -3.07
CA ALA A 29 -14.65 13.06 -3.07
C ALA A 29 -13.48 12.73 -4.00
N LEU A 30 -13.01 11.49 -3.97
CA LEU A 30 -11.96 11.00 -4.85
C LEU A 30 -12.40 11.01 -6.31
N ASP A 31 -13.64 10.69 -6.66
CA ASP A 31 -14.10 10.76 -8.06
C ASP A 31 -14.14 12.20 -8.57
N LYS A 32 -14.48 13.17 -7.72
CA LYS A 32 -14.38 14.61 -8.06
C LYS A 32 -12.93 15.02 -8.33
N ILE A 33 -11.98 14.50 -7.53
CA ILE A 33 -10.53 14.76 -7.69
C ILE A 33 -9.92 13.91 -8.81
N SER A 34 -10.45 12.72 -9.10
CA SER A 34 -9.90 11.78 -10.09
C SER A 34 -10.18 12.18 -11.53
N ARG A 35 -10.97 13.26 -11.73
CA ARG A 35 -11.00 14.01 -12.99
C ARG A 35 -9.63 14.61 -13.34
N LEU A 36 -8.68 14.62 -12.40
CA LEU A 36 -7.26 14.76 -12.69
C LEU A 36 -6.77 13.47 -13.36
N GLU A 37 -6.40 13.57 -14.64
CA GLU A 37 -5.98 12.46 -15.52
C GLU A 37 -4.96 11.49 -14.87
N SER A 38 -4.13 11.99 -13.96
CA SER A 38 -3.13 11.22 -13.22
C SER A 38 -3.73 10.08 -12.39
N TRP A 39 -4.87 10.29 -11.73
CA TRP A 39 -5.49 9.27 -10.87
C TRP A 39 -6.21 8.19 -11.66
N ALA A 40 -6.87 8.56 -12.76
CA ALA A 40 -7.49 7.59 -13.68
C ALA A 40 -6.44 6.66 -14.30
N LYS A 41 -5.28 7.21 -14.69
CA LYS A 41 -4.14 6.45 -15.20
C LYS A 41 -3.60 5.45 -14.16
N ILE A 42 -3.43 5.88 -12.91
CA ILE A 42 -2.98 5.00 -11.82
C ILE A 42 -3.97 3.85 -11.62
N ARG A 43 -5.28 4.13 -11.54
CA ARG A 43 -6.31 3.08 -11.38
C ARG A 43 -6.24 2.04 -12.50
N ARG A 44 -6.20 2.50 -13.76
CA ARG A 44 -6.07 1.62 -14.93
C ARG A 44 -4.80 0.77 -14.87
N ASN A 45 -3.66 1.35 -14.48
CA ASN A 45 -2.41 0.61 -14.39
C ASN A 45 -2.46 -0.47 -13.29
N LEU A 46 -3.17 -0.22 -12.19
CA LEU A 46 -3.35 -1.21 -11.12
C LEU A 46 -4.21 -2.40 -11.56
N GLU A 47 -5.22 -2.17 -12.40
CA GLU A 47 -6.04 -3.25 -12.99
C GLU A 47 -5.22 -4.18 -13.91
N LEU A 48 -4.11 -3.68 -14.46
CA LEU A 48 -3.20 -4.43 -15.33
C LEU A 48 -2.11 -5.18 -14.57
N LEU A 49 -2.05 -5.06 -13.24
CA LEU A 49 -1.03 -5.77 -12.46
C LEU A 49 -1.15 -7.28 -12.70
N PRO A 50 -0.03 -7.96 -13.00
CA PRO A 50 -0.06 -9.41 -13.19
C PRO A 50 -0.40 -10.07 -11.85
N MET A 51 -1.59 -10.66 -11.77
CA MET A 51 -2.03 -11.43 -10.62
C MET A 51 -1.67 -12.91 -10.81
N PRO A 52 -0.92 -13.53 -9.87
CA PRO A 52 -0.66 -14.96 -9.93
C PRO A 52 -1.99 -15.72 -9.76
N LYS A 53 -2.12 -16.83 -10.48
CA LYS A 53 -3.41 -17.53 -10.66
C LYS A 53 -3.95 -18.21 -9.39
N THR A 54 -3.13 -18.45 -8.37
CA THR A 54 -3.55 -19.04 -7.08
C THR A 54 -2.41 -18.99 -6.06
N GLY A 55 -2.72 -18.88 -4.76
CA GLY A 55 -1.77 -19.17 -3.68
C GLY A 55 -0.78 -18.06 -3.34
N LEU A 56 -1.23 -16.79 -3.34
CA LEU A 56 -0.44 -15.67 -2.85
C LEU A 56 -0.21 -15.79 -1.34
N GLU A 57 0.89 -16.42 -0.97
CA GLU A 57 1.40 -16.37 0.40
C GLU A 57 2.22 -15.08 0.54
N ILE A 58 1.89 -14.28 1.56
CA ILE A 58 2.81 -13.25 2.04
C ILE A 58 3.95 -14.02 2.70
N ARG A 59 5.05 -14.21 1.97
CA ARG A 59 6.18 -15.04 2.40
C ARG A 59 7.15 -14.19 3.20
N GLU A 60 6.83 -14.04 4.48
CA GLU A 60 7.70 -13.57 5.57
C GLU A 60 8.38 -12.19 5.41
N LEU A 61 8.77 -11.62 6.55
CA LEU A 61 9.68 -10.47 6.64
C LEU A 61 11.11 -11.01 6.63
N GLU A 62 11.56 -11.54 5.50
CA GLU A 62 12.98 -11.85 5.31
C GLU A 62 13.70 -10.63 4.74
N ASP A 63 14.91 -10.36 5.24
CA ASP A 63 15.82 -9.34 4.70
C ASP A 63 15.28 -7.90 4.72
N ASP A 64 14.43 -7.53 5.67
CA ASP A 64 13.85 -6.18 5.84
C ASP A 64 12.78 -5.79 4.80
N TYR A 65 12.41 -6.68 3.87
CA TYR A 65 11.39 -6.43 2.84
C TYR A 65 10.04 -7.04 3.18
N ILE A 66 8.97 -6.39 2.72
CA ILE A 66 7.68 -7.06 2.53
C ILE A 66 7.76 -7.83 1.21
N LYS A 67 7.81 -9.17 1.30
CA LYS A 67 7.92 -10.06 0.14
C LYS A 67 6.54 -10.58 -0.29
N ILE A 68 6.26 -10.53 -1.59
CA ILE A 68 5.06 -11.08 -2.23
C ILE A 68 5.49 -11.89 -3.45
N GLY A 69 5.24 -13.20 -3.43
CA GLY A 69 5.61 -14.11 -4.53
C GLY A 69 7.12 -14.18 -4.79
N THR A 70 7.48 -14.81 -5.90
CA THR A 70 8.84 -15.07 -6.36
C THR A 70 8.93 -14.78 -7.87
N GLU A 71 10.15 -14.72 -8.40
CA GLU A 71 10.36 -14.50 -9.84
C GLU A 71 9.72 -15.60 -10.70
N ALA A 72 9.65 -16.83 -10.19
CA ALA A 72 9.07 -17.97 -10.88
C ALA A 72 7.53 -17.90 -11.04
N ASP A 73 6.87 -17.00 -10.32
CA ASP A 73 5.41 -16.87 -10.35
C ASP A 73 4.88 -16.07 -11.55
N LEU A 74 5.78 -15.39 -12.29
CA LEU A 74 5.44 -14.56 -13.44
C LEU A 74 6.22 -14.98 -14.70
N THR A 75 5.59 -14.86 -15.87
CA THR A 75 6.33 -14.95 -17.14
C THR A 75 7.24 -13.74 -17.35
N HIS A 76 8.18 -13.85 -18.28
CA HIS A 76 9.05 -12.72 -18.63
C HIS A 76 8.26 -11.48 -19.07
N GLU A 77 7.18 -11.63 -19.86
CA GLU A 77 6.36 -10.48 -20.26
C GLU A 77 5.61 -9.86 -19.07
N GLN A 78 5.12 -10.70 -18.15
CA GLN A 78 4.44 -10.22 -16.94
C GLN A 78 5.40 -9.44 -16.03
N HIS A 79 6.65 -9.87 -15.93
CA HIS A 79 7.70 -9.12 -15.21
C HIS A 79 7.96 -7.74 -15.80
N LEU A 80 8.08 -7.65 -17.12
CA LEU A 80 8.30 -6.36 -17.80
C LEU A 80 7.12 -5.41 -17.55
N LEU A 81 5.89 -5.92 -17.66
CA LEU A 81 4.66 -5.16 -17.38
C LEU A 81 4.60 -4.72 -15.90
N LEU A 82 4.94 -5.60 -14.96
CA LEU A 82 5.01 -5.28 -13.54
C LEU A 82 5.95 -4.09 -13.31
N ILE A 83 7.17 -4.14 -13.83
CA ILE A 83 8.16 -3.08 -13.65
C ILE A 83 7.67 -1.74 -14.24
N GLU A 84 7.02 -1.76 -15.41
CA GLU A 84 6.43 -0.56 -16.00
C GLU A 84 5.36 0.06 -15.10
N ILE A 85 4.44 -0.76 -14.59
CA ILE A 85 3.40 -0.32 -13.67
C ILE A 85 4.00 0.24 -12.39
N LEU A 86 4.95 -0.46 -11.76
CA LEU A 86 5.59 -0.02 -10.51
C LEU A 86 6.32 1.32 -10.68
N ARG A 87 6.95 1.56 -11.83
CA ARG A 87 7.56 2.86 -12.15
C ARG A 87 6.52 3.98 -12.26
N SER A 88 5.32 3.68 -12.76
CA SER A 88 4.22 4.65 -12.84
C SER A 88 3.65 5.04 -11.47
N LEU A 89 3.95 4.28 -10.42
CA LEU A 89 3.51 4.52 -9.04
C LEU A 89 4.53 5.31 -8.19
N ILE A 90 5.66 5.74 -8.77
CA ILE A 90 6.59 6.66 -8.12
C ILE A 90 5.85 7.97 -7.78
N PRO A 91 6.08 8.56 -6.57
CA PRO A 91 7.12 8.22 -5.61
C PRO A 91 6.75 7.13 -4.59
N TRP A 92 7.63 6.14 -4.45
CA TRP A 92 7.55 5.14 -3.39
C TRP A 92 8.19 5.65 -2.11
N ARG A 93 7.37 6.18 -1.19
CA ARG A 93 7.87 6.78 0.04
C ARG A 93 8.09 5.80 1.18
N VAL A 94 7.27 4.75 1.29
CA VAL A 94 7.25 3.83 2.45
C VAL A 94 7.46 2.41 1.95
N GLY A 95 8.47 1.70 2.48
CA GLY A 95 8.78 0.31 2.14
C GLY A 95 9.90 -0.24 3.05
N PRO A 96 10.79 -1.13 2.58
CA PRO A 96 10.96 -1.57 1.19
C PRO A 96 10.09 -2.82 0.83
N TYR A 97 9.88 -3.07 -0.47
CA TYR A 97 9.09 -4.20 -0.97
C TYR A 97 9.90 -5.10 -1.90
N ASN A 98 9.57 -6.39 -1.95
CA ASN A 98 10.05 -7.29 -2.98
C ASN A 98 8.84 -7.99 -3.60
N LEU A 99 8.47 -7.56 -4.80
CA LEU A 99 7.29 -8.04 -5.50
C LEU A 99 7.75 -8.94 -6.64
N PHE A 100 7.43 -10.23 -6.55
CA PHE A 100 7.79 -11.25 -7.52
C PHE A 100 9.30 -11.27 -7.82
N GLY A 101 10.16 -11.04 -6.83
CA GLY A 101 11.62 -10.98 -7.04
C GLY A 101 12.14 -9.58 -7.43
N HIS A 102 11.28 -8.62 -7.75
CA HIS A 102 11.67 -7.24 -8.01
C HIS A 102 11.72 -6.41 -6.72
N LYS A 103 12.92 -5.95 -6.34
CA LYS A 103 13.15 -5.11 -5.17
C LYS A 103 12.79 -3.65 -5.45
N ILE A 104 11.91 -3.10 -4.63
CA ILE A 104 11.49 -1.69 -4.62
C ILE A 104 12.13 -1.01 -3.42
N GLU A 105 13.17 -0.23 -3.69
CA GLU A 105 13.73 0.70 -2.72
C GLU A 105 12.84 1.93 -2.57
N THR A 106 12.66 2.37 -1.33
CA THR A 106 11.74 3.47 -0.99
C THR A 106 12.46 4.53 -0.18
N GLU A 107 11.94 5.76 -0.20
CA GLU A 107 12.51 6.88 0.56
C GLU A 107 12.69 6.54 2.06
N TRP A 108 11.68 5.89 2.65
CA TRP A 108 11.69 5.47 4.04
C TRP A 108 11.77 3.95 4.15
N ASN A 109 12.93 3.46 4.59
CA ASN A 109 13.07 2.10 5.08
C ASN A 109 12.32 1.97 6.42
N SER A 110 11.05 1.56 6.32
CA SER A 110 10.11 1.44 7.43
C SER A 110 10.41 0.24 8.31
N TYR A 111 11.23 -0.71 7.83
CA TYR A 111 11.72 -1.79 8.67
C TYR A 111 12.56 -1.28 9.84
N TYR A 112 13.38 -0.24 9.67
CA TYR A 112 14.13 0.35 10.80
C TYR A 112 13.23 0.89 11.90
N LYS A 113 12.08 1.45 11.55
CA LYS A 113 11.08 1.87 12.54
C LYS A 113 10.44 0.64 13.17
N TRP A 114 10.05 -0.33 12.36
CA TRP A 114 9.40 -1.54 12.84
C TRP A 114 10.29 -2.37 13.78
N SER A 115 11.57 -2.57 13.45
CA SER A 115 12.53 -3.32 14.26
C SER A 115 12.75 -2.69 15.64
N ARG A 116 12.60 -1.36 15.76
CA ARG A 116 12.65 -0.65 17.04
C ARG A 116 11.38 -0.81 17.86
N ILE A 117 10.21 -0.86 17.21
CA ILE A 117 8.91 -0.93 17.89
C ILE A 117 8.58 -2.37 18.30
N LYS A 118 8.84 -3.34 17.41
CA LYS A 118 8.48 -4.76 17.56
C LYS A 118 8.84 -5.37 18.94
N PRO A 119 10.03 -5.14 19.53
CA PRO A 119 10.37 -5.70 20.84
C PRO A 119 9.49 -5.22 22.00
N TYR A 120 8.74 -4.13 21.81
CA TYR A 120 7.85 -3.54 22.82
C TYR A 120 6.37 -3.85 22.56
N LEU A 121 6.05 -4.54 21.46
CA LEU A 121 4.70 -5.02 21.16
C LEU A 121 4.60 -6.44 21.73
N GLY A 122 3.80 -6.59 22.79
CA GLY A 122 3.54 -7.87 23.46
C GLY A 122 2.58 -8.78 22.71
#